data_AF-A0A3R6AE72-F1
#
_entry.id   AF-A0A3R6AE72-F1
#
_cell.length_a   1.000
_cell.length_b   1.000
_cell.length_c   1.000
_cell.angle_alpha   90.00
_cell.angle_beta   90.00
_cell.angle_gamma   90.00
#
_symmetry.space_group_name_H-M   'P 1'
#
loop_
_entity.id
_entity.type
_entity.pdbx_description
1 polymer ?
#
loop_
_entity_poly.entity_id
_entity_poly.type
_entity_poly.pdbx_seq_one_letter_code
_entity_poly.pdbx_strand_id
1 'polypeptide(L)'
;MRKIKRLQKFAGMILMLFFTAGALTACGKAFDAKGFVEAKLDQMFQGDVTKALTFTEKETKADLEKEYETEIISFVDRNIIGGMQVSEGMRNDFIEVCRQIFLVMRYEVTEVEETGKHEYEVSVEYEPVDVFPKFVAGVQQDSEEIMQKAKNGEYKGTEKEINEQMQTEFIRHSYELLNTYWKEISYGEEKTLKVTVARNEKKEYAIADEDLDELIVKILRLDEIQD
;
A
#
# COMPACT_ATOMS: atom_id res chain seq x y z
N MET A 1 -7.44 14.60 18.07
CA MET A 1 -8.00 13.29 18.45
C MET A 1 -8.79 12.57 17.35
N ARG A 2 -9.54 13.24 16.44
CA ARG A 2 -10.23 12.56 15.32
C ARG A 2 -9.31 12.07 14.18
N LYS A 3 -8.24 12.82 13.84
CA LYS A 3 -7.25 12.43 12.81
C LYS A 3 -6.46 11.17 13.19
N ILE A 4 -5.99 11.10 14.44
CA ILE A 4 -5.23 9.95 14.99
C ILE A 4 -6.05 8.65 14.91
N LYS A 5 -7.36 8.70 15.17
CA LYS A 5 -8.24 7.53 15.06
C LYS A 5 -8.49 7.05 13.61
N ARG A 6 -8.37 7.93 12.60
CA ARG A 6 -8.45 7.54 11.18
C ARG A 6 -7.17 6.85 10.73
N LEU A 7 -6.02 7.39 11.13
CA LEU A 7 -4.71 6.75 10.90
C LEU A 7 -4.69 5.34 11.51
N GLN A 8 -5.15 5.17 12.76
CA GLN A 8 -5.23 3.86 13.42
C GLN A 8 -6.13 2.82 12.72
N LYS A 9 -7.14 3.23 11.96
CA LYS A 9 -7.99 2.29 11.19
C LYS A 9 -7.27 1.75 9.95
N PHE A 10 -6.45 2.57 9.29
CA PHE A 10 -5.67 2.18 8.11
C PHE A 10 -4.30 1.55 8.50
N ALA A 11 -3.63 2.10 9.52
CA ALA A 11 -2.37 1.62 10.09
C ALA A 11 -2.50 0.25 10.78
N GLY A 12 -3.66 -0.06 11.40
CA GLY A 12 -3.89 -1.37 12.02
C GLY A 12 -4.09 -2.53 11.04
N MET A 13 -4.04 -2.29 9.72
CA MET A 13 -4.54 -3.22 8.71
C MET A 13 -3.52 -3.70 7.67
N ILE A 14 -2.29 -3.16 7.67
CA ILE A 14 -1.18 -3.64 6.82
C ILE A 14 -0.28 -4.48 7.72
N LEU A 15 -0.18 -5.79 7.45
CA LEU A 15 0.66 -6.69 8.24
C LEU A 15 2.11 -6.47 7.79
N MET A 16 2.76 -5.45 8.31
CA MET A 16 4.11 -5.07 7.92
C MET A 16 5.17 -6.03 8.49
N LEU A 17 5.28 -7.23 7.89
CA LEU A 17 6.50 -8.00 8.01
C LEU A 17 7.54 -7.32 7.12
N PHE A 18 8.54 -6.72 7.74
CA PHE A 18 9.56 -5.96 7.05
C PHE A 18 10.94 -6.57 7.27
N PHE A 19 11.69 -6.78 6.17
CA PHE A 19 13.12 -7.06 6.29
C PHE A 19 13.81 -5.97 7.13
N THR A 20 14.60 -6.40 8.11
CA THR A 20 15.43 -5.51 8.93
C THR A 20 16.84 -5.52 8.39
N ALA A 21 17.54 -4.38 8.45
CA ALA A 21 18.94 -4.39 8.03
C ALA A 21 19.80 -5.05 9.11
N GLY A 22 20.53 -6.10 8.73
CA GLY A 22 21.56 -6.72 9.55
C GLY A 22 22.73 -5.76 9.81
N ALA A 23 23.55 -6.08 10.82
CA ALA A 23 24.68 -5.25 11.20
C ALA A 23 25.86 -5.39 10.20
N LEU A 24 25.73 -4.87 8.98
CA LEU A 24 26.83 -4.73 8.03
C LEU A 24 27.74 -3.56 8.44
N THR A 25 28.46 -3.75 9.55
CA THR A 25 29.62 -2.91 9.92
C THR A 25 30.92 -3.69 9.68
N ALA A 26 30.95 -4.51 8.63
CA ALA A 26 32.21 -5.06 8.13
C ALA A 26 33.02 -3.91 7.51
N CYS A 27 33.97 -3.37 8.28
CA CYS A 27 34.91 -2.28 7.94
C CYS A 27 34.55 -0.84 8.36
N GLY A 28 33.75 -0.63 9.42
CA GLY A 28 33.68 0.69 10.08
C GLY A 28 33.05 1.83 9.25
N LYS A 29 32.31 1.51 8.18
CA LYS A 29 31.47 2.48 7.47
C LYS A 29 30.21 2.81 8.29
N ALA A 30 29.78 4.05 8.23
CA ALA A 30 28.48 4.48 8.75
C ALA A 30 27.35 3.70 8.05
N PHE A 31 26.25 3.50 8.76
CA PHE A 31 25.08 2.81 8.20
C PHE A 31 24.43 3.72 7.13
N ASP A 32 24.12 3.14 5.98
CA ASP A 32 23.48 3.85 4.88
C ASP A 32 21.96 3.92 5.08
N ALA A 33 21.53 4.87 5.92
CA ALA A 33 20.11 5.06 6.22
C ALA A 33 19.29 5.47 4.98
N LYS A 34 19.87 6.28 4.08
CA LYS A 34 19.24 6.67 2.82
C LYS A 34 18.96 5.45 1.95
N GLY A 35 20.01 4.68 1.65
CA GLY A 35 19.89 3.47 0.82
C GLY A 35 18.97 2.43 1.45
N PHE A 36 18.92 2.34 2.78
CA PHE A 36 18.01 1.44 3.48
C PHE A 36 16.54 1.84 3.29
N VAL A 37 16.20 3.12 3.44
CA VAL A 37 14.84 3.61 3.21
C VAL A 37 14.47 3.45 1.73
N GLU A 38 15.36 3.80 0.80
CA GLU A 38 15.13 3.57 -0.64
C GLU A 38 14.83 2.11 -0.94
N ALA A 39 15.70 1.19 -0.48
CA ALA A 39 15.52 -0.24 -0.67
C ALA A 39 14.18 -0.73 -0.11
N LYS A 40 13.73 -0.13 0.99
CA LYS A 40 12.46 -0.51 1.61
C LYS A 40 11.27 -0.10 0.77
N LEU A 41 11.26 1.13 0.27
CA LEU A 41 10.19 1.63 -0.59
C LEU A 41 10.19 0.93 -1.95
N ASP A 42 11.37 0.68 -2.52
CA ASP A 42 11.55 -0.03 -3.80
C ASP A 42 11.01 -1.46 -3.72
N GLN A 43 11.30 -2.19 -2.64
CA GLN A 43 10.69 -3.51 -2.42
C GLN A 43 9.18 -3.40 -2.24
N MET A 44 8.72 -2.48 -1.40
CA MET A 44 7.31 -2.40 -1.00
C MET A 44 6.38 -2.01 -2.16
N PHE A 45 6.76 -1.00 -2.94
CA PHE A 45 5.93 -0.50 -4.04
C PHE A 45 6.24 -1.15 -5.38
N GLN A 46 7.51 -1.46 -5.65
CA GLN A 46 7.94 -1.89 -6.98
C GLN A 46 8.34 -3.37 -7.04
N GLY A 47 8.37 -4.06 -5.89
CA GLY A 47 8.86 -5.43 -5.79
C GLY A 47 10.36 -5.55 -6.09
N ASP A 48 11.11 -4.44 -6.13
CA ASP A 48 12.54 -4.47 -6.39
C ASP A 48 13.32 -4.80 -5.11
N VAL A 49 13.76 -6.05 -5.03
CA VAL A 49 14.51 -6.58 -3.89
C VAL A 49 16.03 -6.42 -4.03
N THR A 50 16.52 -5.83 -5.13
CA THR A 50 17.95 -5.79 -5.47
C THR A 50 18.77 -5.05 -4.41
N LYS A 51 18.30 -3.86 -3.99
CA LYS A 51 18.96 -3.09 -2.92
C LYS A 51 18.70 -3.70 -1.55
N ALA A 52 17.50 -4.23 -1.31
CA ALA A 52 17.12 -4.84 -0.03
C ALA A 52 18.06 -5.99 0.36
N LEU A 53 18.49 -6.80 -0.62
CA LEU A 53 19.48 -7.87 -0.44
C LEU A 53 20.85 -7.38 0.07
N THR A 54 21.18 -6.12 -0.13
CA THR A 54 22.45 -5.55 0.38
C THR A 54 22.38 -5.17 1.84
N PHE A 55 21.19 -5.16 2.45
CA PHE A 55 20.96 -4.80 3.85
C PHE A 55 20.69 -6.01 4.74
N THR A 56 20.36 -7.18 4.18
CA THR A 56 20.05 -8.39 4.94
C THR A 56 21.08 -9.49 4.71
N GLU A 57 21.44 -10.21 5.77
CA GLU A 57 22.29 -11.42 5.69
C GLU A 57 21.45 -12.71 5.83
N LYS A 58 20.19 -12.58 6.27
CA LYS A 58 19.35 -13.72 6.65
C LYS A 58 18.35 -14.08 5.57
N GLU A 59 17.83 -13.09 4.86
CA GLU A 59 16.81 -13.29 3.84
C GLU A 59 17.46 -13.51 2.48
N THR A 60 16.87 -14.43 1.73
CA THR A 60 17.23 -14.67 0.33
C THR A 60 16.38 -13.80 -0.59
N LYS A 61 16.78 -13.71 -1.86
CA LYS A 61 15.99 -13.06 -2.91
C LYS A 61 14.55 -13.59 -2.93
N ALA A 62 14.39 -14.91 -2.84
CA ALA A 62 13.08 -15.56 -2.87
C ALA A 62 12.25 -15.24 -1.63
N ASP A 63 12.87 -15.02 -0.47
CA ASP A 63 12.15 -14.62 0.74
C ASP A 63 11.57 -13.21 0.59
N LEU A 64 12.36 -12.26 0.07
CA LEU A 64 11.93 -10.88 -0.14
C LEU A 64 10.88 -10.76 -1.27
N GLU A 65 11.03 -11.52 -2.35
CA GLU A 65 10.01 -11.59 -3.42
C GLU A 65 8.70 -12.15 -2.87
N LYS A 66 8.77 -13.19 -2.02
CA LYS A 66 7.59 -13.76 -1.36
C LYS A 66 6.94 -12.79 -0.37
N GLU A 67 7.73 -11.99 0.34
CA GLU A 67 7.24 -10.92 1.22
C GLU A 67 6.42 -9.92 0.40
N TYR A 68 6.98 -9.39 -0.69
CA TYR A 68 6.25 -8.49 -1.60
C TYR A 68 4.93 -9.10 -2.11
N GLU A 69 4.99 -10.35 -2.59
CA GLU A 69 3.82 -11.08 -3.09
C GLU A 69 2.74 -11.23 -2.02
N THR A 70 3.14 -11.55 -0.78
CA THR A 70 2.21 -11.71 0.35
C THR A 70 1.55 -10.37 0.72
N GLU A 71 2.32 -9.28 0.69
CA GLU A 71 1.82 -7.96 1.06
C GLU A 71 0.84 -7.40 0.04
N ILE A 72 1.13 -7.49 -1.25
CA ILE A 72 0.19 -6.98 -2.26
C ILE A 72 -1.11 -7.80 -2.32
N ILE A 73 -1.01 -9.11 -2.15
CA ILE A 73 -2.17 -10.00 -1.97
C ILE A 73 -2.99 -9.56 -0.76
N SER A 74 -2.33 -9.34 0.38
CA SER A 74 -3.00 -8.92 1.62
C SER A 74 -3.64 -7.54 1.48
N PHE A 75 -2.97 -6.62 0.79
CA PHE A 75 -3.51 -5.30 0.49
C PHE A 75 -4.80 -5.40 -0.31
N VAL A 76 -4.81 -6.17 -1.40
CA VAL A 76 -6.01 -6.35 -2.24
C VAL A 76 -7.14 -7.04 -1.50
N ASP A 77 -6.84 -8.15 -0.81
CA ASP A 77 -7.86 -8.91 -0.09
C ASP A 77 -8.55 -8.07 1.00
N ARG A 78 -7.78 -7.24 1.71
CA ARG A 78 -8.29 -6.43 2.81
C ARG A 78 -8.95 -5.15 2.34
N ASN A 79 -8.31 -4.41 1.43
CA ASN A 79 -8.69 -3.03 1.12
C ASN A 79 -9.52 -2.89 -0.16
N ILE A 80 -9.43 -3.85 -1.09
CA ILE A 80 -10.16 -3.81 -2.36
C ILE A 80 -11.33 -4.79 -2.36
N ILE A 81 -11.06 -6.05 -2.02
CA ILE A 81 -12.08 -7.12 -2.04
C ILE A 81 -12.91 -7.10 -0.76
N GLY A 82 -12.32 -6.80 0.40
CA GLY A 82 -13.07 -6.59 1.64
C GLY A 82 -13.91 -7.80 2.08
N GLY A 83 -13.47 -9.02 1.78
CA GLY A 83 -14.20 -10.25 2.10
C GLY A 83 -15.32 -10.63 1.12
N MET A 84 -15.49 -9.91 0.01
CA MET A 84 -16.39 -10.33 -1.06
C MET A 84 -15.96 -11.67 -1.66
N GLN A 85 -16.94 -12.51 -2.01
CA GLN A 85 -16.68 -13.71 -2.79
C GLN A 85 -16.40 -13.32 -4.24
N VAL A 86 -15.14 -13.42 -4.64
CA VAL A 86 -14.67 -13.19 -6.01
C VAL A 86 -14.04 -14.47 -6.55
N SER A 87 -14.10 -14.69 -7.87
CA SER A 87 -13.35 -15.77 -8.50
C SER A 87 -11.84 -15.53 -8.39
N GLU A 88 -11.03 -16.58 -8.44
CA GLU A 88 -9.56 -16.48 -8.46
C GLU A 88 -9.04 -15.59 -9.61
N GLY A 89 -9.62 -15.70 -10.82
CA GLY A 89 -9.27 -14.86 -11.96
C GLY A 89 -9.47 -13.38 -11.67
N MET A 90 -10.67 -12.99 -11.23
CA MET A 90 -10.98 -11.61 -10.85
C MET A 90 -10.10 -11.10 -9.70
N ARG A 91 -9.81 -11.95 -8.71
CA ARG A 91 -8.89 -11.59 -7.62
C ARG A 91 -7.49 -11.28 -8.17
N ASN A 92 -6.99 -12.09 -9.10
CA ASN A 92 -5.70 -11.84 -9.75
C ASN A 92 -5.75 -10.56 -10.59
N ASP A 93 -6.86 -10.27 -11.27
CA ASP A 93 -7.01 -9.02 -12.02
C ASP A 93 -6.90 -7.78 -11.12
N PHE A 94 -7.51 -7.81 -9.91
CA PHE A 94 -7.33 -6.75 -8.92
C PHE A 94 -5.87 -6.63 -8.42
N ILE A 95 -5.19 -7.75 -8.19
CA ILE A 95 -3.77 -7.78 -7.80
C ILE A 95 -2.91 -7.13 -8.87
N GLU A 96 -3.10 -7.49 -10.14
CA GLU A 96 -2.30 -6.90 -11.23
C GLU A 96 -2.54 -5.41 -11.36
N VAL A 97 -3.79 -4.93 -11.27
CA VAL A 97 -4.04 -3.47 -11.33
C VAL A 97 -3.38 -2.75 -10.15
N CYS A 98 -3.43 -3.31 -8.93
CA CYS A 98 -2.73 -2.73 -7.78
C CYS A 98 -1.20 -2.73 -7.96
N ARG A 99 -0.62 -3.78 -8.57
CA ARG A 99 0.81 -3.80 -8.93
C ARG A 99 1.15 -2.65 -9.86
N GLN A 100 0.34 -2.45 -10.89
CA GLN A 100 0.56 -1.37 -11.86
C GLN A 100 0.48 0.00 -11.19
N ILE A 101 -0.49 0.22 -10.30
CA ILE A 101 -0.57 1.44 -9.48
C ILE A 101 0.72 1.62 -8.69
N PHE A 102 1.13 0.63 -7.90
CA PHE A 102 2.31 0.76 -7.02
C PHE A 102 3.62 0.96 -7.78
N LEU A 103 3.77 0.33 -8.95
CA LEU A 103 4.96 0.45 -9.80
C LEU A 103 5.26 1.90 -10.24
N VAL A 104 4.25 2.77 -10.29
CA VAL A 104 4.41 4.16 -10.70
C VAL A 104 4.24 5.15 -9.54
N MET A 105 4.32 4.68 -8.29
CA MET A 105 4.47 5.58 -7.15
C MET A 105 5.71 6.44 -7.33
N ARG A 106 5.59 7.72 -6.99
CA ARG A 106 6.68 8.68 -7.13
C ARG A 106 7.13 9.09 -5.75
N TYR A 107 8.36 8.71 -5.43
CA TYR A 107 9.04 9.09 -4.22
C TYR A 107 10.54 9.22 -4.48
N GLU A 108 11.20 10.07 -3.71
CA GLU A 108 12.65 10.22 -3.66
C GLU A 108 13.09 10.34 -2.21
N VAL A 109 14.11 9.57 -1.83
CA VAL A 109 14.73 9.70 -0.51
C VAL A 109 15.84 10.73 -0.64
N THR A 110 15.76 11.84 0.09
CA THR A 110 16.63 13.00 -0.15
C THR A 110 17.67 13.17 0.95
N GLU A 111 17.26 13.73 2.09
CA GLU A 111 18.12 14.12 3.21
C GLU A 111 18.23 13.03 4.28
N VAL A 112 19.37 12.97 4.95
CA VAL A 112 19.61 12.14 6.15
C VAL A 112 20.25 12.98 7.23
N GLU A 113 19.66 12.96 8.42
CA GLU A 113 20.17 13.60 9.62
C GLU A 113 20.45 12.53 10.69
N GLU A 114 21.67 12.45 11.22
CA GLU A 114 21.98 11.60 12.38
C GLU A 114 21.50 12.32 13.64
N THR A 115 20.38 11.86 14.21
CA THR A 115 19.73 12.48 15.39
C THR A 115 20.23 11.89 16.71
N GLY A 116 20.92 10.75 16.65
CA GLY A 116 21.43 10.06 17.81
C GLY A 116 22.35 8.90 17.45
N LYS A 117 22.84 8.21 18.47
CA LYS A 117 23.72 7.06 18.25
C LYS A 117 22.93 5.93 17.59
N HIS A 118 23.23 5.66 16.31
CA HIS A 118 22.51 4.67 15.50
C HIS A 118 21.03 5.01 15.28
N GLU A 119 20.74 6.31 15.22
CA GLU A 119 19.41 6.85 14.95
C GLU A 119 19.50 7.93 13.88
N TYR A 120 18.60 7.89 12.91
CA TYR A 120 18.58 8.77 11.76
C TYR A 120 17.16 9.25 11.48
N GLU A 121 17.01 10.52 11.11
CA GLU A 121 15.84 11.01 10.38
C GLU A 121 16.15 11.04 8.89
N VAL A 122 15.26 10.48 8.08
CA VAL A 122 15.41 10.39 6.63
C VAL A 122 14.22 11.06 5.96
N SER A 123 14.47 12.06 5.11
CA SER A 123 13.41 12.75 4.35
C SER A 123 13.02 11.96 3.11
N VAL A 124 11.72 11.76 2.91
CA VAL A 124 11.12 11.16 1.72
C VAL A 124 10.21 12.20 1.07
N GLU A 125 10.58 12.65 -0.12
CA GLU A 125 9.73 13.43 -1.00
C GLU A 125 8.81 12.49 -1.79
N TYR A 126 7.54 12.83 -1.96
CA TYR A 126 6.57 11.99 -2.66
C TYR A 126 5.46 12.82 -3.32
N GLU A 127 4.96 12.32 -4.44
CA GLU A 127 3.78 12.86 -5.11
C GLU A 127 2.57 11.92 -4.88
N PRO A 128 1.53 12.34 -4.12
CA PRO A 128 0.41 11.48 -3.78
C PRO A 128 -0.45 11.10 -4.99
N VAL A 129 -0.87 9.84 -5.09
CA VAL A 129 -1.74 9.36 -6.20
C VAL A 129 -3.22 9.46 -5.86
N ASP A 130 -4.04 9.79 -6.85
CA ASP A 130 -5.48 10.02 -6.65
C ASP A 130 -6.41 8.83 -6.94
N VAL A 131 -5.82 7.67 -7.26
CA VAL A 131 -6.55 6.47 -7.70
C VAL A 131 -7.51 5.97 -6.63
N PHE A 132 -7.05 5.79 -5.38
CA PHE A 132 -7.86 5.18 -4.31
C PHE A 132 -9.02 6.08 -3.83
N PRO A 133 -8.83 7.40 -3.63
CA PRO A 133 -9.96 8.30 -3.35
C PRO A 133 -11.02 8.29 -4.47
N LYS A 134 -10.61 8.33 -5.74
CA LYS A 134 -11.53 8.24 -6.88
C LYS A 134 -12.26 6.90 -6.92
N PHE A 135 -11.52 5.82 -6.67
CA PHE A 135 -12.07 4.46 -6.62
C PHE A 135 -13.17 4.34 -5.56
N VAL A 136 -12.92 4.75 -4.33
CA VAL A 136 -13.92 4.66 -3.26
C VAL A 136 -15.15 5.50 -3.56
N ALA A 137 -14.98 6.73 -4.05
CA ALA A 137 -16.12 7.58 -4.43
C ALA A 137 -16.94 6.94 -5.58
N GLY A 138 -16.27 6.38 -6.58
CA GLY A 138 -16.92 5.68 -7.69
C GLY A 138 -17.69 4.43 -7.24
N VAL A 139 -17.10 3.62 -6.35
CA VAL A 139 -17.74 2.43 -5.77
C VAL A 139 -18.97 2.79 -4.94
N GLN A 140 -18.91 3.88 -4.17
CA GLN A 140 -20.07 4.38 -3.42
C GLN A 140 -21.22 4.76 -4.35
N GLN A 141 -20.93 5.51 -5.42
CA GLN A 141 -21.94 5.88 -6.42
C GLN A 141 -22.51 4.65 -7.13
N ASP A 142 -21.66 3.72 -7.58
CA ASP A 142 -22.09 2.51 -8.28
C ASP A 142 -22.97 1.61 -7.40
N SER A 143 -22.64 1.51 -6.10
CA SER A 143 -23.47 0.80 -5.13
C SER A 143 -24.87 1.41 -5.02
N GLU A 144 -24.99 2.74 -4.99
CA GLU A 144 -26.27 3.43 -4.99
C GLU A 144 -27.08 3.14 -6.27
N GLU A 145 -26.43 3.17 -7.43
CA GLU A 145 -27.05 2.87 -8.72
C GLU A 145 -27.57 1.43 -8.81
N ILE A 146 -26.76 0.45 -8.38
CA ILE A 146 -27.15 -0.97 -8.30
C ILE A 146 -28.36 -1.16 -7.36
N MET A 147 -28.37 -0.48 -6.21
CA MET A 147 -29.53 -0.51 -5.30
C MET A 147 -30.78 0.10 -5.93
N GLN A 148 -30.67 1.15 -6.74
CA GLN A 148 -31.83 1.73 -7.44
C GLN A 148 -32.36 0.80 -8.53
N LYS A 149 -31.47 0.17 -9.33
CA LYS A 149 -31.86 -0.86 -10.31
C LYS A 149 -32.67 -1.98 -9.66
N ALA A 150 -32.25 -2.42 -8.47
CA ALA A 150 -32.99 -3.42 -7.71
C ALA A 150 -34.38 -2.94 -7.28
N LYS A 151 -34.50 -1.71 -6.76
CA LYS A 151 -35.80 -1.12 -6.39
C LYS A 151 -36.73 -0.94 -7.58
N ASN A 152 -36.19 -0.65 -8.75
CA ASN A 152 -36.94 -0.52 -10.01
C ASN A 152 -37.34 -1.88 -10.61
N GLY A 153 -36.91 -2.99 -10.01
CA GLY A 153 -37.21 -4.34 -10.48
C GLY A 153 -36.48 -4.72 -11.76
N GLU A 154 -35.29 -4.16 -12.00
CA GLU A 154 -34.47 -4.45 -13.18
C GLU A 154 -33.82 -5.84 -13.09
N TYR A 155 -33.53 -6.32 -11.88
CA TYR A 155 -33.11 -7.71 -11.63
C TYR A 155 -34.32 -8.66 -11.56
N LYS A 156 -34.14 -9.90 -12.02
CA LYS A 156 -35.19 -10.93 -12.07
C LYS A 156 -34.79 -12.18 -11.31
N GLY A 157 -35.79 -12.91 -10.83
CA GLY A 157 -35.61 -14.19 -10.13
C GLY A 157 -36.00 -14.13 -8.66
N THR A 158 -35.54 -15.12 -7.92
CA THR A 158 -35.61 -15.17 -6.46
C THR A 158 -34.71 -14.11 -5.83
N GLU A 159 -34.94 -13.79 -4.56
CA GLU A 159 -34.11 -12.85 -3.80
C GLU A 159 -32.62 -13.23 -3.83
N LYS A 160 -32.32 -14.54 -3.73
CA LYS A 160 -30.94 -15.04 -3.82
C LYS A 160 -30.32 -14.75 -5.20
N GLU A 161 -31.04 -15.05 -6.28
CA GLU A 161 -30.55 -14.81 -7.65
C GLU A 161 -30.38 -13.31 -7.92
N ILE A 162 -31.25 -12.46 -7.36
CA ILE A 162 -31.13 -11.00 -7.46
C ILE A 162 -29.86 -10.53 -6.73
N ASN A 163 -29.62 -11.01 -5.51
CA ASN A 163 -28.43 -10.66 -4.74
C ASN A 163 -27.13 -11.10 -5.44
N GLU A 164 -27.12 -12.30 -6.04
CA GLU A 164 -25.98 -12.80 -6.82
C GLU A 164 -25.72 -11.94 -8.08
N GLN A 165 -26.78 -11.46 -8.76
CA GLN A 165 -26.66 -10.53 -9.89
C GLN A 165 -26.07 -9.19 -9.46
N MET A 166 -26.59 -8.59 -8.38
CA MET A 166 -26.10 -7.32 -7.83
C MET A 166 -24.63 -7.43 -7.42
N GLN A 167 -24.27 -8.51 -6.72
CA GLN A 167 -22.88 -8.75 -6.31
C GLN A 167 -21.95 -8.92 -7.52
N THR A 168 -22.39 -9.67 -8.53
CA THR A 168 -21.61 -9.88 -9.76
C THR A 168 -21.37 -8.55 -10.51
N GLU A 169 -22.41 -7.72 -10.62
CA GLU A 169 -22.31 -6.41 -11.26
C GLU A 169 -21.37 -5.49 -10.47
N PHE A 170 -21.53 -5.42 -9.14
CA PHE A 170 -20.69 -4.62 -8.26
C PHE A 170 -19.20 -4.97 -8.36
N ILE A 171 -18.86 -6.26 -8.33
CA ILE A 171 -17.47 -6.73 -8.44
C ILE A 171 -16.87 -6.31 -9.79
N ARG A 172 -17.61 -6.52 -10.88
CA ARG A 172 -17.15 -6.16 -12.23
C ARG A 172 -16.93 -4.65 -12.36
N HIS A 173 -17.91 -3.84 -11.94
CA HIS A 173 -17.79 -2.37 -11.99
C HIS A 173 -16.66 -1.86 -11.09
N SER A 174 -16.48 -2.44 -9.90
CA SER A 174 -15.35 -2.09 -9.02
C SER A 174 -14.01 -2.32 -9.73
N TYR A 175 -13.84 -3.45 -10.41
CA TYR A 175 -12.64 -3.70 -11.22
C TYR A 175 -12.48 -2.67 -12.36
N GLU A 176 -13.55 -2.41 -13.11
CA GLU A 176 -13.54 -1.45 -14.22
C GLU A 176 -13.18 -0.03 -13.75
N LEU A 177 -13.72 0.41 -12.61
CA LEU A 177 -13.41 1.69 -11.98
C LEU A 177 -11.93 1.76 -11.58
N LEU A 178 -11.43 0.77 -10.84
CA LEU A 178 -10.03 0.75 -10.41
C LEU A 178 -9.06 0.77 -11.61
N ASN A 179 -9.34 -0.04 -12.63
CA ASN A 179 -8.55 -0.10 -13.86
C ASN A 179 -8.63 1.19 -14.68
N THR A 180 -9.78 1.88 -14.67
CA THR A 180 -9.95 3.17 -15.34
C THR A 180 -9.16 4.26 -14.63
N TYR A 181 -9.31 4.38 -13.31
CA TYR A 181 -8.58 5.38 -12.52
C TYR A 181 -7.07 5.11 -12.48
N TRP A 182 -6.66 3.85 -12.58
CA TRP A 182 -5.28 3.50 -12.86
C TRP A 182 -4.78 4.13 -14.17
N LYS A 183 -5.50 3.96 -15.28
CA LYS A 183 -5.12 4.51 -16.59
C LYS A 183 -5.17 6.05 -16.64
N GLU A 184 -6.00 6.65 -15.79
CA GLU A 184 -6.19 8.10 -15.66
C GLU A 184 -5.47 8.67 -14.42
N ILE A 185 -4.45 7.95 -13.94
CA ILE A 185 -3.73 8.31 -12.72
C ILE A 185 -3.22 9.76 -12.78
N SER A 186 -3.47 10.49 -11.71
CA SER A 186 -2.93 11.84 -11.52
C SER A 186 -2.23 11.95 -10.17
N TYR A 187 -1.28 12.87 -10.12
CA TYR A 187 -0.43 13.11 -8.97
C TYR A 187 -0.79 14.45 -8.34
N GLY A 188 -0.81 14.49 -7.01
CA GLY A 188 -0.93 15.72 -6.23
C GLY A 188 0.39 16.49 -6.21
N GLU A 189 0.38 17.62 -5.50
CA GLU A 189 1.62 18.38 -5.23
C GLU A 189 2.61 17.52 -4.43
N GLU A 190 3.89 17.70 -4.75
CA GLU A 190 5.02 17.11 -4.03
C GLU A 190 4.98 17.51 -2.54
N LYS A 191 5.25 16.53 -1.69
CA LYS A 191 5.29 16.67 -0.23
C LYS A 191 6.50 15.95 0.32
N THR A 192 6.92 16.34 1.52
CA THR A 192 8.00 15.66 2.24
C THR A 192 7.48 15.09 3.55
N LEU A 193 7.90 13.88 3.89
CA LEU A 193 7.69 13.25 5.19
C LEU A 193 9.03 12.71 5.71
N LYS A 194 9.30 12.90 6.99
CA LYS A 194 10.49 12.34 7.64
C LYS A 194 10.15 10.99 8.24
N VAL A 195 11.00 10.00 8.02
CA VAL A 195 10.93 8.68 8.65
C VAL A 195 12.11 8.46 9.57
N THR A 196 11.86 7.85 10.72
CA THR A 196 12.87 7.51 11.70
C THR A 196 13.46 6.15 11.40
N VAL A 197 14.79 6.03 11.38
CA VAL A 197 15.52 4.77 11.27
C VAL A 197 16.36 4.58 12.51
N ALA A 198 16.11 3.50 13.25
CA ALA A 198 16.81 3.24 14.51
C ALA A 198 17.30 1.79 14.60
N ARG A 199 18.43 1.61 15.29
CA ARG A 199 18.96 0.28 15.60
C ARG A 199 18.31 -0.29 16.85
N ASN A 200 17.74 -1.48 16.74
CA ASN A 200 17.13 -2.20 17.86
C ASN A 200 18.18 -2.94 18.72
N GLU A 201 17.72 -3.55 19.82
CA GLU A 201 18.57 -4.33 20.74
C GLU A 201 19.25 -5.54 20.07
N LYS A 202 18.63 -6.08 19.02
CA LYS A 202 19.18 -7.18 18.19
C LYS A 202 20.21 -6.68 17.18
N LYS A 203 20.59 -5.41 17.26
CA LYS A 203 21.58 -4.75 16.40
C LYS A 203 21.14 -4.58 14.96
N GLU A 204 19.85 -4.70 14.67
CA GLU A 204 19.25 -4.54 13.35
C GLU A 204 18.65 -3.14 13.21
N TYR A 205 18.75 -2.52 12.04
CA TYR A 205 18.07 -1.25 11.77
C TYR A 205 16.69 -1.50 11.19
N ALA A 206 15.73 -0.68 11.61
CA ALA A 206 14.36 -0.68 11.11
C ALA A 206 13.85 0.76 10.96
N ILE A 207 12.93 0.95 10.03
CA ILE A 207 12.11 2.17 9.95
C ILE A 207 11.05 2.07 11.06
N ALA A 208 10.73 3.18 11.73
CA ALA A 208 9.62 3.20 12.68
C ALA A 208 8.30 2.90 11.95
N ASP A 209 7.54 1.91 12.46
CA ASP A 209 6.30 1.44 11.82
C ASP A 209 5.30 2.59 11.61
N GLU A 210 5.14 3.46 12.61
CA GLU A 210 4.22 4.61 12.56
C GLU A 210 4.56 5.59 11.44
N ASP A 211 5.84 5.82 11.17
CA ASP A 211 6.30 6.75 10.13
C ASP A 211 6.08 6.16 8.73
N LEU A 212 6.30 4.85 8.58
CA LEU A 212 6.08 4.15 7.32
C LEU A 212 4.58 3.98 7.02
N ASP A 213 3.77 3.69 8.04
CA ASP A 213 2.31 3.73 7.97
C ASP A 213 1.81 5.10 7.51
N GLU A 214 2.33 6.18 8.11
CA GLU A 214 1.94 7.53 7.71
C GLU A 214 2.32 7.80 6.25
N LEU A 215 3.53 7.44 5.82
CA LEU A 215 3.96 7.59 4.43
C LEU A 215 3.00 6.89 3.47
N ILE A 216 2.65 5.63 3.73
CA ILE A 216 1.74 4.84 2.88
C ILE A 216 0.35 5.48 2.83
N VAL A 217 -0.19 5.87 3.98
CA VAL A 217 -1.49 6.54 4.05
C VAL A 217 -1.48 7.83 3.24
N LYS A 218 -0.40 8.61 3.29
CA LYS A 218 -0.29 9.90 2.60
C LYS A 218 -0.05 9.76 1.10
N ILE A 219 0.86 8.89 0.68
CA ILE A 219 1.18 8.70 -0.75
C ILE A 219 0.00 8.08 -1.51
N LEU A 220 -0.77 7.21 -0.86
CA LEU A 220 -1.98 6.61 -1.44
C LEU A 220 -3.26 7.43 -1.15
N ARG A 221 -3.14 8.55 -0.43
CA ARG A 221 -4.25 9.45 -0.01
C ARG A 221 -5.40 8.73 0.72
N LEU A 222 -5.08 7.70 1.50
CA LEU A 222 -6.08 6.92 2.23
C LEU A 222 -6.74 7.73 3.37
N ASP A 223 -6.07 8.78 3.87
CA ASP A 223 -6.62 9.67 4.89
C ASP A 223 -7.73 10.60 4.40
N GLU A 224 -7.87 10.75 3.09
CA GLU A 224 -8.90 11.57 2.44
C GLU A 224 -10.21 10.81 2.20
N ILE A 225 -10.17 9.48 2.24
CA ILE A 225 -11.34 8.62 2.10
C ILE A 225 -12.25 8.84 3.31
N GLN A 226 -13.49 9.26 3.07
CA GLN A 226 -14.49 9.51 4.12
C GLN A 226 -15.32 8.25 4.37
N ASP A 227 -15.56 7.96 5.65
CA ASP A 227 -16.61 7.02 6.11
C ASP A 227 -18.00 7.57 5.74
#